data_AF-A0A922SEJ5-F1
#
_entry.id   AF-A0A922SEJ5-F1
#
_cell.length_a   1.000
_cell.length_b   1.000
_cell.length_c   1.000
_cell.angle_alpha   90.00
_cell.angle_beta   90.00
_cell.angle_gamma   90.00
#
_symmetry.space_group_name_H-M   'P 1'
#
loop_
_entity.id
_entity.type
_entity.pdbx_description
1 polymer ?
#
loop_
_entity_poly.entity_id
_entity_poly.type
_entity_poly.pdbx_seq_one_letter_code
_entity_poly.pdbx_strand_id
1 'polypeptide(L)'
;MGDTGKGTSSEAPPPQVSKQYRTDYEYNRKTDAFYKLHIETTPHYLVEQLCKVEGAELMVPLEEPPNFSERFGSCVVGTRNGDVETSVCYRGLPFICKVSAMDAPYDRHCNVYGRDYKYYPSTRSCYKIPSIAFPWSEAYSECQAEGAHLLVMNSEAEHLAIMNLTSAAPKVRGAKASYFFFAGFRAEKPVGNATVVFKTIFNETLSQAGYENWSDNEPNNSNGEYCGSIFLNDGKLNDLHCHDTFAFICEKEVSS
;
A
#
# COMPACT_ATOMS: atom_id res chain seq x y z
N MET A 1 -8.92 48.57 -51.20
CA MET A 1 -8.08 48.04 -50.10
C MET A 1 -9.00 47.56 -49.00
N GLY A 2 -8.76 46.34 -48.50
CA GLY A 2 -9.24 45.88 -47.20
C GLY A 2 -10.44 44.93 -47.24
N ASP A 3 -10.18 43.63 -47.38
CA ASP A 3 -10.79 42.64 -46.49
C ASP A 3 -9.92 41.37 -46.47
N THR A 4 -9.24 41.10 -45.36
CA THR A 4 -8.48 39.86 -45.15
C THR A 4 -9.18 39.06 -44.07
N GLY A 5 -9.95 38.05 -44.51
CA GLY A 5 -10.56 37.05 -43.66
C GLY A 5 -9.52 36.30 -42.85
N LYS A 6 -9.65 36.36 -41.53
CA LYS A 6 -8.81 35.63 -40.58
C LYS A 6 -9.42 34.25 -40.37
N GLY A 7 -8.84 33.25 -41.02
CA GLY A 7 -9.18 31.84 -40.79
C GLY A 7 -8.82 31.44 -39.36
N THR A 8 -9.82 30.99 -38.60
CA THR A 8 -9.64 30.40 -37.28
C THR A 8 -9.10 28.98 -37.43
N SER A 9 -7.80 28.82 -37.16
CA SER A 9 -7.18 27.52 -36.93
C SER A 9 -7.81 26.88 -35.69
N SER A 10 -8.59 25.81 -35.88
CA SER A 10 -9.03 24.94 -34.79
C SER A 10 -7.82 24.15 -34.29
N GLU A 11 -7.26 24.59 -33.17
CA GLU A 11 -6.22 23.87 -32.45
C GLU A 11 -6.80 22.53 -31.97
N ALA A 12 -6.13 21.42 -32.31
CA ALA A 12 -6.53 20.10 -31.83
C ALA A 12 -6.47 20.08 -30.30
N PRO A 13 -7.43 19.44 -29.61
CA PRO A 13 -7.39 19.36 -28.16
C PRO A 13 -6.08 18.73 -27.71
N PRO A 14 -5.45 19.24 -26.63
CA PRO A 14 -4.19 18.72 -26.14
C PRO A 14 -4.32 17.22 -25.85
N PRO A 15 -3.24 16.42 -26.06
CA PRO A 15 -3.27 14.99 -25.81
C PRO A 15 -3.71 14.74 -24.37
N GLN A 16 -4.74 13.90 -24.20
CA GLN A 16 -5.21 13.55 -22.87
C GLN A 16 -4.06 12.96 -22.07
N VAL A 17 -3.62 13.67 -21.03
CA VAL A 17 -2.73 13.13 -20.01
C VAL A 17 -3.35 11.80 -19.59
N SER A 18 -2.63 10.69 -19.78
CA SER A 18 -3.13 9.38 -19.39
C SER A 18 -3.46 9.43 -17.90
N LYS A 19 -4.75 9.35 -17.57
CA LYS A 19 -5.20 9.29 -16.18
C LYS A 19 -4.69 7.98 -15.60
N GLN A 20 -3.73 8.10 -14.70
CA GLN A 20 -3.08 7.00 -14.03
C GLN A 20 -3.24 7.19 -12.53
N TYR A 21 -3.54 6.08 -11.87
CA TYR A 21 -3.51 5.94 -10.44
C TYR A 21 -3.02 4.52 -10.16
N ARG A 22 -2.83 4.17 -8.88
CA ARG A 22 -2.39 2.86 -8.41
C ARG A 22 -2.78 1.71 -9.33
N THR A 23 -1.88 0.73 -9.49
CA THR A 23 -2.06 -0.35 -10.47
C THR A 23 -3.26 -1.25 -10.21
N ASP A 24 -3.85 -1.18 -9.02
CA ASP A 24 -5.01 -1.94 -8.56
C ASP A 24 -6.34 -1.16 -8.59
N TYR A 25 -6.34 0.03 -9.19
CA TYR A 25 -7.54 0.83 -9.42
C TYR A 25 -7.89 0.93 -10.91
N GLU A 26 -9.19 0.85 -11.22
CA GLU A 26 -9.72 1.01 -12.58
C GLU A 26 -10.30 2.41 -12.79
N TYR A 27 -9.88 3.08 -13.86
CA TYR A 27 -10.42 4.39 -14.24
C TYR A 27 -11.78 4.27 -14.95
N ASN A 28 -12.78 5.01 -14.45
CA ASN A 28 -14.08 5.14 -15.08
C ASN A 28 -14.26 6.52 -15.72
N ARG A 29 -14.40 6.55 -17.05
CA ARG A 29 -14.58 7.79 -17.84
C ARG A 29 -15.87 8.54 -17.56
N LYS A 30 -16.94 7.86 -17.11
CA LYS A 30 -18.26 8.48 -16.92
C LYS A 30 -18.32 9.30 -15.63
N THR A 31 -17.68 8.82 -14.58
CA THR A 31 -17.65 9.47 -13.26
C THR A 31 -16.37 10.26 -13.03
N ASP A 32 -15.43 10.19 -13.97
CA ASP A 32 -14.10 10.77 -13.87
C ASP A 32 -13.39 10.41 -12.54
N ALA A 33 -13.40 9.12 -12.22
CA ALA A 33 -12.89 8.61 -10.95
C ALA A 33 -12.29 7.21 -11.13
N PHE A 34 -11.42 6.85 -10.20
CA PHE A 34 -10.83 5.53 -10.07
C PHE A 34 -11.58 4.72 -9.02
N TYR A 35 -11.74 3.41 -9.26
CA TYR A 35 -12.45 2.49 -8.39
C TYR A 35 -11.65 1.22 -8.17
N LYS A 36 -11.72 0.69 -6.94
CA LYS A 36 -11.19 -0.63 -6.59
C LYS A 36 -12.25 -1.41 -5.83
N LEU A 37 -12.59 -2.59 -6.32
CA LEU A 37 -13.42 -3.55 -5.60
C LEU A 37 -12.53 -4.41 -4.68
N HIS A 38 -12.71 -4.24 -3.38
CA HIS A 38 -12.12 -5.12 -2.37
C HIS A 38 -13.05 -6.31 -2.15
N ILE A 39 -12.62 -7.48 -2.62
CA ILE A 39 -13.43 -8.72 -2.57
C ILE A 39 -13.41 -9.33 -1.16
N GLU A 40 -12.30 -9.17 -0.43
CA GLU A 40 -12.15 -9.69 0.92
C GLU A 40 -13.11 -8.97 1.88
N THR A 41 -13.90 -9.77 2.60
CA THR A 41 -14.99 -9.24 3.41
C THR A 41 -14.45 -8.53 4.64
N THR A 42 -14.84 -7.27 4.82
CA THR A 42 -14.37 -6.45 5.94
C THR A 42 -15.55 -5.83 6.69
N PRO A 43 -15.56 -5.81 8.04
CA PRO A 43 -16.57 -5.09 8.79
C PRO A 43 -16.55 -3.58 8.49
N HIS A 44 -17.71 -2.93 8.44
CA HIS A 44 -17.84 -1.54 8.02
C HIS A 44 -16.93 -0.56 8.80
N TYR A 45 -16.68 -0.80 10.08
CA TYR A 45 -15.85 0.11 10.89
C TYR A 45 -14.35 0.16 10.47
N LEU A 46 -13.89 -0.73 9.59
CA LEU A 46 -12.51 -0.74 9.06
C LEU A 46 -12.40 -0.24 7.62
N VAL A 47 -13.49 -0.27 6.83
CA VAL A 47 -13.42 -0.03 5.37
C VAL A 47 -12.96 1.39 5.04
N GLU A 48 -13.40 2.38 5.81
CA GLU A 48 -12.94 3.76 5.62
C GLU A 48 -11.43 3.90 5.83
N GLN A 49 -10.89 3.21 6.84
CA GLN A 49 -9.46 3.25 7.13
C GLN A 49 -8.67 2.60 5.99
N LEU A 50 -9.17 1.48 5.44
CA LEU A 50 -8.57 0.80 4.30
C LEU A 50 -8.52 1.73 3.07
N CYS A 51 -9.64 2.32 2.66
CA CYS A 51 -9.63 3.24 1.53
C CYS A 51 -8.73 4.46 1.76
N LYS A 52 -8.68 5.01 2.99
CA LYS A 52 -7.82 6.16 3.33
C LYS A 52 -6.33 5.83 3.20
N VAL A 53 -5.90 4.65 3.63
CA VAL A 53 -4.51 4.18 3.43
C VAL A 53 -4.17 4.15 1.96
N GLU A 54 -5.12 3.72 1.14
CA GLU A 54 -4.97 3.68 -0.30
C GLU A 54 -5.06 5.04 -0.99
N GLY A 55 -5.17 6.14 -0.25
CA GLY A 55 -5.31 7.49 -0.81
C GLY A 55 -6.71 7.81 -1.35
N ALA A 56 -7.68 6.94 -1.10
CA ALA A 56 -9.06 6.98 -1.59
C ALA A 56 -10.09 7.15 -0.45
N GLU A 57 -11.37 7.11 -0.80
CA GLU A 57 -12.50 7.14 0.12
C GLU A 57 -13.43 5.93 -0.12
N LEU A 58 -14.21 5.57 0.90
CA LEU A 58 -15.26 4.57 0.72
C LEU A 58 -16.28 5.11 -0.30
N MET A 59 -16.61 4.29 -1.31
CA MET A 59 -17.67 4.63 -2.25
C MET A 59 -19.01 4.66 -1.51
N VAL A 60 -19.60 5.85 -1.44
CA VAL A 60 -20.97 6.06 -0.94
C VAL A 60 -21.91 6.29 -2.12
N PRO A 61 -23.18 5.83 -2.04
CA PRO A 61 -24.18 6.14 -3.06
C PRO A 61 -24.53 7.63 -3.04
N LEU A 62 -25.04 8.14 -4.15
CA LEU A 62 -25.48 9.54 -4.28
C LEU A 62 -26.75 9.82 -3.48
N GLU A 63 -27.59 8.81 -3.26
CA GLU A 63 -28.83 8.88 -2.51
C GLU A 63 -28.93 7.69 -1.54
N GLU A 64 -29.42 7.96 -0.34
CA GLU A 64 -29.68 6.93 0.67
C GLU A 64 -30.99 6.18 0.38
N PRO A 65 -31.11 4.90 0.78
CA PRO A 65 -32.34 4.14 0.59
C PRO A 65 -33.49 4.70 1.45
N PRO A 66 -34.74 4.68 0.96
CA PRO A 66 -35.90 5.14 1.72
C PRO A 66 -36.04 4.31 3.00
N ASN A 67 -36.12 4.99 4.15
CA ASN A 67 -36.14 4.42 5.52
C ASN A 67 -34.77 4.01 6.11
N PHE A 68 -33.66 4.56 5.60
CA PHE A 68 -32.38 4.45 6.32
C PHE A 68 -32.50 5.03 7.74
N SER A 69 -32.07 4.25 8.74
CA SER A 69 -32.02 4.68 10.14
C SER A 69 -30.65 4.39 10.73
N GLU A 70 -29.85 5.43 10.81
CA GLU A 70 -28.49 5.40 11.38
C GLU A 70 -28.49 4.92 12.85
N ARG A 71 -29.60 5.09 13.58
CA ARG A 71 -29.71 4.74 15.00
C ARG A 71 -29.67 3.25 15.32
N PHE A 72 -29.81 2.36 14.33
CA PHE A 72 -29.90 0.91 14.55
C PHE A 72 -28.65 0.13 14.12
N GLY A 73 -27.51 0.79 13.88
CA GLY A 73 -26.30 0.09 13.38
C GLY A 73 -26.51 -0.52 12.00
N SER A 74 -27.33 0.14 11.18
CA SER A 74 -27.59 -0.19 9.79
C SER A 74 -26.65 0.58 8.88
N CYS A 75 -26.12 -0.10 7.86
CA CYS A 75 -25.21 0.42 6.86
C CYS A 75 -25.85 0.27 5.47
N VAL A 76 -25.54 1.21 4.60
CA VAL A 76 -25.98 1.17 3.20
C VAL A 76 -25.08 0.22 2.41
N VAL A 77 -25.68 -0.64 1.59
CA VAL A 77 -24.96 -1.63 0.77
C VAL A 77 -25.45 -1.60 -0.67
N GLY A 78 -24.54 -1.81 -1.61
CA GLY A 78 -24.88 -2.00 -3.01
C GLY A 78 -25.03 -3.49 -3.37
N THR A 79 -26.02 -3.84 -4.18
CA THR A 79 -26.20 -5.20 -4.70
C THR A 79 -25.47 -5.37 -6.04
N ARG A 80 -25.33 -6.62 -6.50
CA ARG A 80 -24.76 -6.93 -7.83
C ARG A 80 -25.57 -6.34 -9.00
N ASN A 81 -26.85 -6.05 -8.79
CA ASN A 81 -27.72 -5.47 -9.80
C ASN A 81 -27.62 -3.93 -9.84
N GLY A 82 -26.88 -3.33 -8.89
CA GLY A 82 -26.77 -1.88 -8.73
C GLY A 82 -27.84 -1.27 -7.82
N ASP A 83 -28.67 -2.09 -7.18
CA ASP A 83 -29.65 -1.63 -6.20
C ASP A 83 -28.95 -1.21 -4.89
N VAL A 84 -29.55 -0.26 -4.17
CA VAL A 84 -29.06 0.20 -2.86
C VAL A 84 -30.01 -0.28 -1.77
N GLU A 85 -29.46 -0.99 -0.78
CA GLU A 85 -30.20 -1.62 0.32
C GLU A 85 -29.56 -1.26 1.68
N THR A 86 -30.18 -1.73 2.77
CA THR A 86 -29.62 -1.62 4.13
C THR A 86 -29.25 -2.99 4.68
N SER A 87 -28.11 -3.08 5.38
CA SER A 87 -27.65 -4.28 6.09
C SER A 87 -27.09 -3.92 7.46
N VAL A 88 -26.88 -4.90 8.33
CA VAL A 88 -26.19 -4.68 9.62
C VAL A 88 -24.69 -4.38 9.41
N CYS A 89 -24.16 -3.34 10.07
CA CYS A 89 -22.81 -2.83 9.84
C CYS A 89 -21.66 -3.76 10.27
N TYR A 90 -21.90 -4.66 11.22
CA TYR A 90 -20.87 -5.59 11.70
C TYR A 90 -20.67 -6.80 10.78
N ARG A 91 -21.54 -6.97 9.76
CA ARG A 91 -21.35 -8.01 8.75
C ARG A 91 -20.18 -7.62 7.86
N GLY A 92 -19.18 -8.49 7.78
CA GLY A 92 -18.11 -8.33 6.80
C GLY A 92 -18.67 -8.47 5.39
N LEU A 93 -18.43 -7.47 4.54
CA LEU A 93 -18.84 -7.46 3.14
C LEU A 93 -17.70 -6.96 2.26
N PRO A 94 -17.70 -7.31 0.96
CA PRO A 94 -16.88 -6.63 -0.03
C PRO A 94 -17.24 -5.14 -0.05
N PHE A 95 -16.27 -4.29 -0.38
CA PHE A 95 -16.47 -2.85 -0.41
C PHE A 95 -15.75 -2.25 -1.61
N ILE A 96 -16.12 -1.02 -1.97
CA ILE A 96 -15.52 -0.32 -3.11
C ILE A 96 -14.86 0.95 -2.57
N CYS A 97 -13.58 1.12 -2.86
CA CYS A 97 -12.91 2.40 -2.68
C CYS A 97 -12.98 3.20 -3.97
N LYS A 98 -13.10 4.52 -3.84
CA LYS A 98 -13.22 5.47 -4.94
C LYS A 98 -12.28 6.65 -4.70
N VAL A 99 -11.69 7.19 -5.76
CA VAL A 99 -11.06 8.51 -5.72
C VAL A 99 -11.33 9.25 -7.02
N SER A 100 -11.69 10.53 -6.93
CA SER A 100 -11.81 11.42 -8.09
C SER A 100 -10.48 11.48 -8.84
N ALA A 101 -10.49 11.49 -10.16
CA ALA A 101 -9.25 11.48 -10.94
C ALA A 101 -8.40 12.74 -10.73
N MET A 102 -9.02 13.86 -10.32
CA MET A 102 -8.28 15.08 -9.96
C MET A 102 -7.64 15.01 -8.57
N ASP A 103 -8.21 14.20 -7.67
CA ASP A 103 -7.79 14.10 -6.27
C ASP A 103 -6.90 12.87 -6.01
N ALA A 104 -6.74 12.02 -7.03
CA ALA A 104 -5.88 10.84 -7.01
C ALA A 104 -4.43 11.25 -6.67
N PRO A 105 -3.85 10.75 -5.56
CA PRO A 105 -2.54 11.17 -5.13
C PRO A 105 -1.44 10.71 -6.09
N TYR A 106 -0.51 11.62 -6.35
CA TYR A 106 0.73 11.35 -7.06
C TYR A 106 1.83 12.25 -6.49
N ASP A 107 2.82 11.64 -5.85
CA ASP A 107 4.02 12.32 -5.40
C ASP A 107 5.02 12.36 -6.56
N ARG A 108 5.25 13.55 -7.10
CA ARG A 108 6.17 13.76 -8.24
C ARG A 108 7.64 13.56 -7.88
N HIS A 109 8.01 13.83 -6.64
CA HIS A 109 9.40 13.73 -6.21
C HIS A 109 9.79 12.27 -6.02
N CYS A 110 8.92 11.51 -5.34
CA CYS A 110 9.13 10.09 -5.13
C CYS A 110 8.68 9.23 -6.33
N ASN A 111 7.91 9.79 -7.27
CA ASN A 111 7.34 9.08 -8.42
C ASN A 111 6.48 7.87 -7.98
N VAL A 112 5.50 8.13 -7.11
CA VAL A 112 4.58 7.13 -6.53
C VAL A 112 3.14 7.63 -6.52
N TYR A 113 2.18 6.71 -6.62
CA TYR A 113 0.73 6.98 -6.52
C TYR A 113 0.23 6.88 -5.08
N GLY A 114 0.94 7.54 -4.16
CA GLY A 114 0.66 7.50 -2.73
C GLY A 114 0.99 8.83 -2.06
N ARG A 115 0.60 8.94 -0.78
CA ARG A 115 0.94 10.08 0.10
C ARG A 115 1.95 9.65 1.17
N ASP A 116 2.56 10.64 1.82
CA ASP A 116 3.35 10.50 3.05
C ASP A 116 4.69 9.74 2.90
N TYR A 117 5.21 9.62 1.69
CA TYR A 117 6.59 9.18 1.47
C TYR A 117 7.56 10.26 1.95
N LYS A 118 8.59 9.83 2.67
CA LYS A 118 9.68 10.68 3.15
C LYS A 118 10.92 10.38 2.35
N TYR A 119 11.46 11.39 1.66
CA TYR A 119 12.72 11.28 0.93
C TYR A 119 13.92 11.36 1.89
N TYR A 120 14.87 10.45 1.71
CA TYR A 120 16.14 10.42 2.44
C TYR A 120 17.29 10.63 1.45
N PRO A 121 17.95 11.80 1.48
CA PRO A 121 19.06 12.09 0.57
C PRO A 121 20.25 11.12 0.69
N SER A 122 20.45 10.50 1.85
CA SER A 122 21.55 9.56 2.12
C SER A 122 21.45 8.27 1.31
N THR A 123 20.23 7.83 1.00
CA THR A 123 19.96 6.62 0.21
C THR A 123 19.42 6.94 -1.17
N ARG A 124 18.99 8.19 -1.38
CA ARG A 124 18.28 8.65 -2.59
C ARG A 124 16.97 7.89 -2.83
N SER A 125 16.33 7.50 -1.74
CA SER A 125 15.07 6.77 -1.77
C SER A 125 14.01 7.45 -0.92
N CYS A 126 12.76 7.15 -1.24
CA CYS A 126 11.59 7.55 -0.50
C CYS A 126 11.04 6.36 0.28
N TYR A 127 10.67 6.59 1.55
CA TYR A 127 10.13 5.55 2.42
C TYR A 127 8.81 5.94 3.04
N LYS A 128 7.93 4.96 3.25
CA LYS A 128 6.64 5.14 3.91
C LYS A 128 6.36 3.98 4.86
N ILE A 129 5.78 4.30 6.02
CA ILE A 129 5.16 3.31 6.91
C ILE A 129 3.64 3.53 6.82
N PRO A 130 2.89 2.69 6.09
CA PRO A 130 1.44 2.80 6.04
C PRO A 130 0.80 2.66 7.42
N SER A 131 -0.30 3.37 7.66
CA SER A 131 -1.04 3.33 8.94
C SER A 131 -1.94 2.09 9.09
N ILE A 132 -1.52 0.97 8.50
CA ILE A 132 -2.21 -0.32 8.56
C ILE A 132 -1.20 -1.46 8.61
N ALA A 133 -1.61 -2.56 9.24
CA ALA A 133 -0.84 -3.79 9.29
C ALA A 133 -1.48 -4.85 8.40
N PHE A 134 -0.65 -5.59 7.68
CA PHE A 134 -1.07 -6.63 6.75
C PHE A 134 -0.22 -7.89 6.90
N PRO A 135 -0.73 -9.06 6.45
CA PRO A 135 0.13 -10.19 6.11
C PRO A 135 1.16 -9.78 5.05
N TRP A 136 2.28 -10.49 5.00
CA TRP A 136 3.42 -10.08 4.17
C TRP A 136 3.06 -9.93 2.67
N SER A 137 2.22 -10.82 2.13
CA SER A 137 1.79 -10.76 0.72
C SER A 137 0.92 -9.55 0.39
N GLU A 138 0.07 -9.15 1.32
CA GLU A 138 -0.78 -7.96 1.19
C GLU A 138 0.07 -6.69 1.33
N ALA A 139 1.00 -6.65 2.29
CA ALA A 139 1.97 -5.58 2.43
C ALA A 139 2.82 -5.38 1.16
N TYR A 140 3.27 -6.48 0.55
CA TYR A 140 3.95 -6.47 -0.74
C TYR A 140 3.09 -5.84 -1.84
N SER A 141 1.85 -6.31 -1.97
CA SER A 141 0.92 -5.83 -2.99
C SER A 141 0.57 -4.35 -2.79
N GLU A 142 0.46 -3.88 -1.55
CA GLU A 142 0.16 -2.49 -1.22
C GLU A 142 1.29 -1.54 -1.65
N CYS A 143 2.55 -1.88 -1.37
CA CYS A 143 3.67 -1.06 -1.86
C CYS A 143 3.74 -1.05 -3.40
N GLN A 144 3.53 -2.21 -4.04
CA GLN A 144 3.52 -2.32 -5.50
C GLN A 144 2.41 -1.49 -6.14
N ALA A 145 1.23 -1.47 -5.53
CA ALA A 145 0.09 -0.69 -6.01
C ALA A 145 0.44 0.81 -6.11
N GLU A 146 1.25 1.34 -5.19
CA GLU A 146 1.72 2.73 -5.20
C GLU A 146 2.91 2.97 -6.17
N GLY A 147 3.42 1.94 -6.86
CA GLY A 147 4.61 2.06 -7.71
C GLY A 147 5.94 1.97 -6.96
N ALA A 148 5.89 1.50 -5.72
CA ALA A 148 7.01 1.25 -4.81
C ALA A 148 7.23 -0.27 -4.64
N HIS A 149 8.04 -0.67 -3.67
CA HIS A 149 8.20 -2.06 -3.26
C HIS A 149 8.37 -2.15 -1.73
N LEU A 150 8.27 -3.35 -1.14
CA LEU A 150 8.67 -3.51 0.26
C LEU A 150 10.17 -3.23 0.40
N LEU A 151 10.55 -2.55 1.49
CA LEU A 151 11.93 -2.20 1.83
C LEU A 151 12.90 -3.37 1.59
N VAL A 152 13.91 -3.16 0.75
CA VAL A 152 15.02 -4.10 0.62
C VAL A 152 16.24 -3.43 1.20
N MET A 153 16.48 -3.65 2.50
CA MET A 153 17.68 -3.13 3.15
C MET A 153 18.92 -3.72 2.46
N ASN A 154 19.71 -2.86 1.83
CA ASN A 154 20.83 -3.21 0.95
C ASN A 154 22.15 -2.48 1.33
N SER A 155 22.10 -1.62 2.35
CA SER A 155 23.27 -0.85 2.80
C SER A 155 23.15 -0.37 4.24
N GLU A 156 24.30 -0.01 4.83
CA GLU A 156 24.34 0.63 6.16
C GLU A 156 23.66 2.02 6.15
N ALA A 157 23.71 2.73 5.02
CA ALA A 157 23.02 4.02 4.87
C ALA A 157 21.49 3.86 4.98
N GLU A 158 20.94 2.79 4.43
CA GLU A 158 19.52 2.46 4.57
C GLU A 158 19.17 2.03 5.98
N HIS A 159 19.97 1.18 6.61
CA HIS A 159 19.78 0.82 8.01
C HIS A 159 19.63 2.06 8.90
N LEU A 160 20.53 3.04 8.77
CA LEU A 160 20.46 4.30 9.52
C LEU A 160 19.23 5.14 9.16
N ALA A 161 18.85 5.20 7.88
CA ALA A 161 17.65 5.91 7.42
C ALA A 161 16.38 5.31 8.02
N ILE A 162 16.28 3.97 8.01
CA ILE A 162 15.14 3.22 8.55
C ILE A 162 15.06 3.34 10.07
N MET A 163 16.18 3.26 10.80
CA MET A 163 16.19 3.51 12.25
C MET A 163 15.63 4.89 12.61
N ASN A 164 15.98 5.92 11.84
CA ASN A 164 15.43 7.25 12.02
C ASN A 164 13.92 7.28 11.70
N LEU A 165 13.50 6.68 10.58
CA LEU A 165 12.09 6.58 10.17
C LEU A 165 11.23 5.90 11.24
N THR A 166 11.69 4.78 11.79
CA THR A 166 10.92 3.93 12.71
C THR A 166 10.93 4.45 14.14
N SER A 167 11.97 5.18 14.57
CA SER A 167 12.04 5.81 15.91
C SER A 167 10.90 6.78 16.19
N ALA A 168 10.38 7.42 15.13
CA ALA A 168 9.26 8.36 15.18
C ALA A 168 7.93 7.74 14.74
N ALA A 169 7.89 6.44 14.44
CA ALA A 169 6.72 5.78 13.89
C ALA A 169 5.64 5.58 14.97
N PRO A 170 4.38 5.96 14.71
CA PRO A 170 3.28 5.65 15.61
C PRO A 170 3.00 4.15 15.61
N LYS A 171 2.36 3.66 16.68
CA LYS A 171 1.83 2.29 16.71
C LYS A 171 0.79 2.12 15.60
N VAL A 172 1.01 1.13 14.75
CA VAL A 172 0.09 0.79 13.66
C VAL A 172 -1.02 -0.11 14.18
N ARG A 173 -2.28 0.28 13.92
CA ARG A 173 -3.45 -0.48 14.36
C ARG A 173 -3.50 -1.84 13.65
N GLY A 174 -3.77 -2.90 14.41
CA GLY A 174 -3.89 -4.26 13.87
C GLY A 174 -2.58 -5.03 13.75
N ALA A 175 -1.43 -4.40 14.05
CA ALA A 175 -0.16 -5.11 14.11
C ALA A 175 -0.11 -6.05 15.34
N LYS A 176 0.33 -7.29 15.14
CA LYS A 176 0.53 -8.30 16.20
C LYS A 176 1.57 -7.86 17.21
N ALA A 177 2.61 -7.17 16.77
CA ALA A 177 3.61 -6.51 17.61
C ALA A 177 3.97 -5.14 17.02
N SER A 178 4.17 -4.13 17.87
CA SER A 178 4.42 -2.75 17.43
C SER A 178 5.89 -2.44 17.12
N TYR A 179 6.79 -3.39 17.32
CA TYR A 179 8.23 -3.23 17.18
C TYR A 179 8.82 -3.99 15.98
N PHE A 180 7.98 -4.58 15.14
CA PHE A 180 8.39 -5.23 13.91
C PHE A 180 7.75 -4.58 12.69
N PHE A 181 8.53 -4.46 11.63
CA PHE A 181 8.09 -3.95 10.33
C PHE A 181 8.47 -4.93 9.23
N PHE A 182 7.51 -5.46 8.48
CA PHE A 182 7.83 -6.32 7.33
C PHE A 182 8.70 -5.58 6.29
N ALA A 183 9.64 -6.34 5.74
CA ALA A 183 10.58 -5.95 4.71
C ALA A 183 10.51 -6.92 3.53
N GLY A 184 11.06 -6.51 2.40
CA GLY A 184 11.01 -7.15 1.09
C GLY A 184 11.94 -8.35 0.96
N PHE A 185 11.96 -9.25 1.93
CA PHE A 185 12.64 -10.53 1.81
C PHE A 185 11.83 -11.66 2.44
N ARG A 186 11.96 -12.87 1.91
CA ARG A 186 11.32 -14.08 2.43
C ARG A 186 12.13 -15.32 2.06
N ALA A 187 11.86 -16.42 2.73
CA ALA A 187 12.33 -17.74 2.35
C ALA A 187 11.17 -18.59 1.83
N GLU A 188 11.49 -19.60 1.03
CA GLU A 188 10.54 -20.68 0.75
C GLU A 188 10.62 -21.73 1.84
N LYS A 189 9.51 -22.41 2.09
CA LYS A 189 9.49 -23.55 3.03
C LYS A 189 10.47 -24.61 2.51
N PRO A 190 11.49 -25.00 3.30
CA PRO A 190 12.46 -25.98 2.85
C PRO A 190 11.79 -27.35 2.62
N VAL A 191 12.22 -28.04 1.57
CA VAL A 191 11.79 -29.42 1.29
C VAL A 191 12.80 -30.38 1.89
N GLY A 192 12.34 -31.28 2.76
CA GLY A 192 13.22 -32.24 3.45
C GLY A 192 14.21 -31.52 4.37
N ASN A 193 15.50 -31.80 4.20
CA ASN A 193 16.59 -31.25 5.02
C ASN A 193 17.31 -30.05 4.35
N ALA A 194 16.67 -29.41 3.36
CA ALA A 194 17.25 -28.24 2.72
C ALA A 194 17.42 -27.08 3.72
N THR A 195 18.50 -26.30 3.57
CA THR A 195 18.71 -25.09 4.36
C THR A 195 17.72 -24.00 3.94
N VAL A 196 17.21 -23.25 4.92
CA VAL A 196 16.40 -22.06 4.65
C VAL A 196 17.30 -20.98 4.05
N VAL A 197 16.89 -20.41 2.92
CA VAL A 197 17.61 -19.32 2.26
C VAL A 197 16.64 -18.17 2.07
N PHE A 198 16.90 -17.05 2.74
CA PHE A 198 16.16 -15.81 2.55
C PHE A 198 16.64 -15.11 1.29
N LYS A 199 15.67 -14.66 0.50
CA LYS A 199 15.90 -13.86 -0.69
C LYS A 199 15.05 -12.61 -0.67
N THR A 200 15.57 -11.54 -1.24
CA THR A 200 14.82 -10.32 -1.49
C THR A 200 13.71 -10.57 -2.50
N ILE A 201 12.77 -9.64 -2.59
CA ILE A 201 11.75 -9.60 -3.64
C ILE A 201 12.34 -9.45 -5.05
N PHE A 202 13.64 -9.15 -5.17
CA PHE A 202 14.39 -9.12 -6.43
C PHE A 202 15.19 -10.40 -6.68
N ASN A 203 14.94 -11.45 -5.88
CA ASN A 203 15.55 -12.78 -6.01
C ASN A 203 17.07 -12.82 -5.77
N GLU A 204 17.57 -11.89 -4.96
CA GLU A 204 18.96 -11.86 -4.47
C GLU A 204 19.01 -12.46 -3.06
N THR A 205 20.10 -13.14 -2.70
CA THR A 205 20.33 -13.43 -1.28
C THR A 205 20.59 -12.13 -0.51
N LEU A 206 20.41 -12.14 0.81
CA LEU A 206 20.67 -10.96 1.65
C LEU A 206 22.12 -10.46 1.52
N SER A 207 23.08 -11.39 1.48
CA SER A 207 24.49 -11.08 1.20
C SER A 207 24.68 -10.40 -0.17
N GLN A 208 24.01 -10.90 -1.21
CA GLN A 208 24.09 -10.33 -2.56
C GLN A 208 23.47 -8.93 -2.63
N ALA A 209 22.36 -8.73 -1.91
CA ALA A 209 21.70 -7.44 -1.79
C ALA A 209 22.55 -6.42 -1.01
N GLY A 210 23.55 -6.85 -0.24
CA GLY A 210 24.50 -5.96 0.44
C GLY A 210 24.23 -5.74 1.93
N TYR A 211 23.22 -6.40 2.50
CA TYR A 211 22.91 -6.32 3.93
C TYR A 211 22.38 -7.65 4.48
N GLU A 212 23.11 -8.25 5.43
CA GLU A 212 22.75 -9.51 6.11
C GLU A 212 23.07 -9.42 7.60
N ASN A 213 22.65 -8.33 8.26
CA ASN A 213 22.87 -8.12 9.68
C ASN A 213 21.60 -8.48 10.47
N TRP A 214 21.60 -9.66 11.07
CA TRP A 214 20.48 -10.18 11.85
C TRP A 214 20.53 -9.72 13.31
N SER A 215 19.35 -9.57 13.93
CA SER A 215 19.24 -9.40 15.38
C SER A 215 19.80 -10.61 16.12
N ASP A 216 20.15 -10.43 17.39
CA ASP A 216 20.75 -11.50 18.19
C ASP A 216 19.80 -12.72 18.26
N ASN A 217 20.31 -13.88 17.86
CA ASN A 217 19.61 -15.18 17.71
C ASN A 217 18.74 -15.33 16.45
N GLU A 218 18.79 -14.39 15.52
CA GLU A 218 18.07 -14.48 14.24
C GLU A 218 18.97 -14.90 13.06
N PRO A 219 18.42 -15.53 12.01
CA PRO A 219 17.05 -16.04 11.93
C PRO A 219 16.89 -17.31 12.77
N ASN A 220 15.88 -17.33 13.63
CA ASN A 220 15.62 -18.47 14.52
C ASN A 220 14.69 -19.51 13.87
N ASN A 221 13.97 -19.12 12.79
CA ASN A 221 12.99 -19.94 12.08
C ASN A 221 12.03 -20.68 13.03
N SER A 222 11.54 -19.99 14.05
CA SER A 222 10.69 -20.52 15.12
C SER A 222 9.35 -21.00 14.54
N ASN A 223 9.27 -22.28 14.18
CA ASN A 223 8.07 -22.92 13.63
C ASN A 223 7.55 -22.33 12.31
N GLY A 224 8.43 -21.95 11.38
CA GLY A 224 8.03 -21.53 10.02
C GLY A 224 7.82 -20.03 9.87
N GLU A 225 8.78 -19.27 10.40
CA GLU A 225 8.93 -17.84 10.15
C GLU A 225 9.74 -17.67 8.86
N TYR A 226 9.05 -17.39 7.76
CA TYR A 226 9.66 -17.33 6.43
C TYR A 226 9.58 -15.94 5.82
N CYS A 227 9.10 -14.93 6.53
CA CYS A 227 8.98 -13.57 6.02
C CYS A 227 9.85 -12.61 6.82
N GLY A 228 10.58 -11.76 6.10
CA GLY A 228 11.55 -10.85 6.66
C GLY A 228 10.93 -9.59 7.26
N SER A 229 11.55 -9.10 8.31
CA SER A 229 11.18 -7.88 9.01
C SER A 229 12.39 -7.15 9.56
N ILE A 230 12.18 -5.89 9.95
CA ILE A 230 13.12 -5.06 10.69
C ILE A 230 12.66 -5.00 12.14
N PHE A 231 13.57 -5.27 13.08
CA PHE A 231 13.33 -5.11 14.50
C PHE A 231 13.65 -3.68 14.94
N LEU A 232 12.66 -2.98 15.49
CA LEU A 232 12.78 -1.58 15.92
C LEU A 232 13.91 -1.32 16.93
N ASN A 233 14.25 -2.32 17.76
CA ASN A 233 15.18 -2.11 18.87
C ASN A 233 16.62 -1.86 18.40
N ASP A 234 17.08 -2.60 17.40
CA ASP A 234 18.45 -2.54 16.89
C ASP A 234 18.54 -2.22 15.39
N GLY A 235 17.40 -2.16 14.69
CA GLY A 235 17.33 -1.85 13.26
C GLY A 235 17.70 -3.01 12.35
N LYS A 236 17.91 -4.20 12.92
CA LYS A 236 18.42 -5.37 12.20
C LYS A 236 17.32 -6.29 11.69
N LEU A 237 17.73 -7.28 10.92
CA LEU A 237 16.84 -8.27 10.30
C LEU A 237 16.29 -9.25 11.34
N ASN A 238 15.02 -9.62 11.16
CA ASN A 238 14.31 -10.64 11.93
C ASN A 238 13.34 -11.40 11.01
N ASP A 239 13.11 -12.70 11.22
CA ASP A 239 12.08 -13.47 10.53
C ASP A 239 10.78 -13.56 11.34
N LEU A 240 9.65 -13.57 10.64
CA LEU A 240 8.30 -13.64 11.21
C LEU A 240 7.40 -14.56 10.40
N HIS A 241 6.28 -14.97 10.98
CA HIS A 241 5.25 -15.70 10.25
C HIS A 241 4.57 -14.81 9.21
N CYS A 242 4.59 -15.24 7.95
CA CYS A 242 4.04 -14.48 6.81
C CYS A 242 2.55 -14.13 6.90
N HIS A 243 1.77 -14.92 7.65
CA HIS A 243 0.31 -14.77 7.76
C HIS A 243 -0.12 -13.88 8.92
N ASP A 244 0.80 -13.55 9.83
CA ASP A 244 0.53 -12.59 10.89
C ASP A 244 0.52 -11.17 10.32
N THR A 245 -0.26 -10.29 10.93
CA THR A 245 -0.35 -8.89 10.52
C THR A 245 0.71 -8.05 11.22
N PHE A 246 1.56 -7.38 10.46
CA PHE A 246 2.55 -6.43 10.99
C PHE A 246 2.52 -5.13 10.20
N ALA A 247 3.04 -4.06 10.82
CA ALA A 247 3.40 -2.86 10.07
C ALA A 247 4.45 -3.22 9.00
N PHE A 248 4.64 -2.37 8.00
CA PHE A 248 5.58 -2.63 6.92
C PHE A 248 6.14 -1.32 6.37
N ILE A 249 7.27 -1.41 5.67
CA ILE A 249 7.93 -0.24 5.09
C ILE A 249 7.92 -0.40 3.57
N CYS A 250 7.36 0.58 2.89
CA CYS A 250 7.48 0.73 1.44
C CYS A 250 8.69 1.60 1.11
N GLU A 251 9.36 1.28 0.01
CA GLU A 251 10.54 1.93 -0.52
C GLU A 251 10.37 2.23 -2.02
N LYS A 252 10.91 3.37 -2.44
CA LYS A 252 11.04 3.75 -3.83
C LYS A 252 12.34 4.51 -4.06
N GLU A 253 13.22 3.99 -4.90
CA GLU A 253 14.42 4.71 -5.32
C GLU A 253 14.04 5.86 -6.27
N VAL A 254 14.66 7.02 -6.03
CA VAL A 254 14.49 8.20 -6.88
C VAL A 254 15.60 8.19 -7.92
N SER A 255 15.23 7.79 -9.14
CA SER A 255 16.11 7.86 -10.31
C SER A 255 16.44 9.33 -10.64
N SER A 256 17.66 9.56 -11.13
CA SER A 256 18.12 10.90 -11.55
C SER A 256 17.51 11.27 -12.89
#